data_AF-A0A645G947-F1
#
_entry.id   AF-A0A645G947-F1
#
_cell.length_a   1.000
_cell.length_b   1.000
_cell.length_c   1.000
_cell.angle_alpha   90.00
_cell.angle_beta   90.00
_cell.angle_gamma   90.00
#
_symmetry.space_group_name_H-M   'P 1'
#
loop_
_entity.id
_entity.type
_entity.pdbx_description
1 polymer ?
#
loop_
_entity_poly.entity_id
_entity_poly.type
_entity_poly.pdbx_seq_one_letter_code
_entity_poly.pdbx_strand_id
1 'polypeptide(L)'
;MTDVEITVLNGTAFDADESNAVLSIVVTNTNAIPCAASTNAYYYVSLGDGASTETYTFAVAEAGTIAAEHEETFVVENTTLGTITTSSGVIYYTPAA
;
A
#
# COMPACT_ATOMS: atom_id res chain seq x y z
N MET A 1 -14.72 15.11 15.34
CA MET A 1 -14.26 14.83 13.96
C MET A 1 -15.20 15.56 13.04
N THR A 2 -14.66 16.30 12.08
CA THR A 2 -15.46 16.95 11.03
C THR A 2 -15.20 16.15 9.77
N ASP A 3 -16.22 15.48 9.24
CA ASP A 3 -16.07 14.68 8.05
C ASP A 3 -15.97 15.61 6.83
N VAL A 4 -15.03 15.32 5.93
CA VAL A 4 -14.89 16.01 4.64
C VAL A 4 -15.47 15.09 3.58
N GLU A 5 -16.66 15.42 3.08
CA GLU A 5 -17.27 14.69 1.98
C GLU A 5 -16.53 15.00 0.68
N ILE A 6 -15.92 13.98 0.08
CA ILE A 6 -15.35 14.05 -1.27
C ILE A 6 -16.37 13.45 -2.25
N THR A 7 -16.81 14.26 -3.22
CA THR A 7 -17.65 13.79 -4.32
C THR A 7 -16.79 13.61 -5.57
N VAL A 8 -16.65 12.39 -6.06
CA VAL A 8 -15.96 12.07 -7.32
C VAL A 8 -16.99 12.06 -8.45
N LEU A 9 -16.93 13.05 -9.34
CA LEU A 9 -17.94 13.26 -10.38
C LEU A 9 -17.72 12.38 -11.62
N ASN A 10 -16.46 12.07 -11.94
CA ASN A 10 -16.07 11.25 -13.09
C ASN A 10 -14.87 10.38 -12.73
N GLY A 11 -14.87 9.13 -13.20
CA GLY A 11 -13.67 8.30 -13.25
C GLY A 11 -12.93 8.53 -14.58
N THR A 12 -11.61 8.41 -14.58
CA THR A 12 -10.83 8.33 -15.82
C THR A 12 -10.89 6.88 -16.32
N ALA A 13 -11.31 6.68 -17.58
CA ALA A 13 -11.32 5.35 -18.18
C ALA A 13 -9.88 4.83 -18.34
N PHE A 14 -9.67 3.59 -17.93
CA PHE A 14 -8.41 2.89 -18.08
C PHE A 14 -8.19 2.52 -19.55
N ASP A 15 -6.95 2.58 -20.04
CA ASP A 15 -6.62 2.08 -21.38
C ASP A 15 -6.62 0.55 -21.35
N ALA A 16 -7.59 -0.06 -22.04
CA ALA A 16 -7.80 -1.50 -22.03
C ALA A 16 -6.69 -2.29 -22.75
N ASP A 17 -5.82 -1.61 -23.50
CA ASP A 17 -4.71 -2.24 -24.21
C ASP A 17 -3.47 -2.46 -23.29
N GLU A 18 -3.44 -1.90 -22.08
CA GLU A 18 -2.38 -2.14 -21.10
C GLU A 18 -2.93 -2.83 -19.83
N SER A 19 -2.99 -4.16 -19.81
CA SER A 19 -3.48 -4.93 -18.65
C SER A 19 -2.70 -4.71 -17.34
N ASN A 20 -1.56 -4.01 -17.40
CA ASN A 20 -0.65 -3.78 -16.29
C ASN A 20 -0.46 -2.30 -15.93
N ALA A 21 -1.20 -1.34 -16.50
CA ALA A 21 -0.95 0.09 -16.25
C ALA A 21 -1.24 0.54 -14.80
N VAL A 22 -1.88 -0.30 -13.97
CA VAL A 22 -1.94 -0.11 -12.51
C VAL A 22 -1.61 -1.41 -11.78
N LEU A 23 -0.92 -1.29 -10.65
CA LEU A 23 -0.68 -2.39 -9.72
C LEU A 23 -1.55 -2.20 -8.47
N SER A 24 -2.34 -3.22 -8.16
CA SER A 24 -2.99 -3.36 -6.86
C SER A 24 -2.06 -4.13 -5.93
N ILE A 25 -1.57 -3.46 -4.90
CA ILE A 25 -0.62 -3.99 -3.93
C ILE A 25 -1.38 -4.25 -2.63
N VAL A 26 -1.54 -5.53 -2.29
CA VAL A 26 -2.12 -5.94 -1.00
C VAL A 26 -0.99 -6.31 -0.06
N VAL A 27 -0.88 -5.60 1.06
CA VAL A 27 0.07 -5.89 2.13
C VAL A 27 -0.68 -6.49 3.31
N THR A 28 -0.41 -7.77 3.58
CA THR A 28 -0.96 -8.48 4.74
C THR A 28 0.13 -8.63 5.81
N ASN A 29 -0.11 -8.13 7.02
CA ASN A 29 0.80 -8.40 8.14
C ASN A 29 0.43 -9.72 8.81
N THR A 30 1.41 -10.59 9.05
CA THR A 30 1.17 -11.93 9.61
C THR A 30 1.05 -11.96 11.12
N ASN A 31 1.57 -10.94 11.80
CA ASN A 31 1.55 -10.83 13.25
C ASN A 31 0.96 -9.49 13.65
N ALA A 32 0.33 -9.43 14.82
CA ALA A 32 -0.13 -8.17 15.38
C ALA A 32 1.06 -7.25 15.68
N ILE A 33 0.94 -5.97 15.31
CA ILE A 33 1.98 -4.96 15.46
C ILE A 33 1.49 -3.92 16.47
N PRO A 34 2.00 -3.90 17.71
CA PRO A 34 1.55 -2.96 18.74
C PRO A 34 2.10 -1.56 18.46
N CYS A 35 1.35 -0.75 17.72
CA CYS A 35 1.71 0.63 17.41
C CYS A 35 1.17 1.62 18.47
N ALA A 36 1.88 2.71 18.67
CA ALA A 36 1.40 3.84 19.44
C ALA A 36 0.17 4.47 18.75
N ALA A 37 -0.85 4.81 19.54
CA ALA A 37 -2.05 5.46 19.03
C ALA A 37 -1.74 6.83 18.40
N SER A 38 -2.47 7.19 17.35
CA SER A 38 -2.31 8.46 16.63
C SER A 38 -0.92 8.65 16.01
N THR A 39 -0.30 7.56 15.54
CA THR A 39 0.95 7.59 14.77
C THR A 39 0.71 7.08 13.35
N ASN A 40 1.66 7.30 12.45
CA ASN A 40 1.61 6.68 11.13
C ASN A 40 2.44 5.40 11.12
N ALA A 41 1.89 4.35 10.51
CA ALA A 41 2.66 3.23 10.00
C ALA A 41 3.05 3.50 8.54
N TYR A 42 4.27 3.14 8.17
CA TYR A 42 4.81 3.31 6.82
C TYR A 42 5.03 1.95 6.17
N TYR A 43 4.25 1.67 5.13
CA TYR A 43 4.28 0.44 4.35
C TYR A 43 5.29 0.64 3.21
N TYR A 44 6.48 0.10 3.38
CA TYR A 44 7.52 0.06 2.35
C TYR A 44 7.40 -1.23 1.57
N VAL A 45 7.18 -1.12 0.26
CA VAL A 45 7.02 -2.26 -0.65
C VAL A 45 8.08 -2.18 -1.74
N SER A 46 8.67 -3.32 -2.08
CA SER A 46 9.56 -3.44 -3.24
C SER A 46 9.04 -4.53 -4.17
N LEU A 47 8.86 -4.21 -5.45
CA LEU A 47 8.39 -5.11 -6.50
C LEU A 47 9.45 -5.22 -7.60
N GLY A 48 9.63 -6.40 -8.16
CA GLY A 48 10.53 -6.64 -9.29
C GLY A 48 9.97 -7.63 -10.30
N ASP A 49 10.30 -7.41 -11.57
CA ASP A 49 9.91 -8.27 -12.71
C ASP A 49 11.06 -9.15 -13.22
N GLY A 50 12.25 -9.05 -12.59
CA GLY A 50 13.48 -9.75 -12.98
C GLY A 50 14.43 -8.92 -13.84
N ALA A 51 13.98 -7.79 -14.39
CA ALA A 51 14.81 -6.81 -15.10
C ALA A 51 14.92 -5.48 -14.33
N SER A 52 13.82 -5.04 -13.73
CA SER A 52 13.66 -3.78 -13.01
C SER A 52 13.19 -4.04 -11.58
N THR A 53 13.38 -3.04 -10.72
CA THR A 53 12.87 -3.05 -9.34
C THR A 53 12.39 -1.65 -8.98
N GLU A 54 11.19 -1.57 -8.43
CA GLU A 54 10.62 -0.33 -7.92
C GLU A 54 10.26 -0.45 -6.45
N THR A 55 10.19 0.69 -5.79
CA THR A 55 9.88 0.79 -4.37
C THR A 55 8.82 1.85 -4.14
N TYR A 56 7.88 1.54 -3.24
CA TYR A 56 6.76 2.40 -2.89
C TYR A 56 6.70 2.54 -1.37
N THR A 57 6.36 3.73 -0.89
CA THR A 57 6.13 3.98 0.54
C THR A 57 4.78 4.64 0.73
N PHE A 58 3.92 4.02 1.54
CA PHE A 58 2.60 4.54 1.89
C PHE A 58 2.53 4.82 3.37
N ALA A 59 1.89 5.92 3.76
CA ALA A 59 1.67 6.25 5.17
C ALA A 59 0.19 6.04 5.51
N VAL A 60 -0.08 5.23 6.53
CA VAL A 60 -1.43 4.96 7.06
C VAL A 60 -1.48 5.42 8.51
N ALA A 61 -2.51 6.17 8.86
CA ALA A 61 -2.72 6.63 10.23
C ALA A 61 -3.28 5.49 11.08
N GLU A 62 -2.57 5.15 12.15
CA GLU A 62 -2.92 4.06 13.06
C GLU A 62 -3.46 4.57 14.38
N ALA A 63 -4.56 3.97 14.82
CA ALA A 63 -5.19 4.26 16.12
C ALA A 63 -4.64 3.38 17.26
N GLY A 64 -3.77 2.42 16.95
CA GLY A 64 -3.22 1.47 17.93
C GLY A 64 -2.65 0.24 17.23
N THR A 65 -2.81 -0.93 17.84
CA THR A 65 -2.31 -2.19 17.29
C THR A 65 -2.88 -2.50 15.91
N ILE A 66 -2.01 -2.71 14.92
CA ILE A 66 -2.37 -3.32 13.63
C ILE A 66 -2.61 -4.79 13.90
N ALA A 67 -3.83 -5.28 13.70
CA ALA A 67 -4.19 -6.67 13.97
C ALA A 67 -3.43 -7.64 13.06
N ALA A 68 -3.15 -8.86 13.52
CA ALA A 68 -2.67 -9.90 12.62
C ALA A 68 -3.68 -10.13 11.49
N GLU A 69 -3.19 -10.48 10.30
CA GLU A 69 -3.98 -10.70 9.09
C GLU A 69 -4.71 -9.46 8.57
N HIS A 70 -4.41 -8.27 9.11
CA HIS A 70 -4.91 -7.02 8.54
C HIS A 70 -4.30 -6.80 7.15
N GLU A 71 -5.12 -6.28 6.24
CA GLU A 71 -4.73 -6.01 4.86
C GLU A 71 -4.86 -4.53 4.57
N GLU A 72 -3.80 -3.97 4.00
CA GLU A 72 -3.86 -2.65 3.35
C GLU A 72 -3.72 -2.82 1.84
N THR A 73 -4.59 -2.14 1.09
CA THR A 73 -4.57 -2.16 -0.37
C THR A 73 -4.16 -0.80 -0.89
N PHE A 74 -3.07 -0.78 -1.66
CA PHE A 74 -2.58 0.41 -2.34
C PHE A 74 -2.69 0.22 -3.85
N VAL A 75 -2.98 1.29 -4.57
CA VAL A 75 -2.99 1.30 -6.03
C VAL A 75 -1.95 2.28 -6.51
N VAL A 76 -1.06 1.81 -7.38
CA VAL A 76 -0.04 2.64 -8.02
C VAL A 76 -0.15 2.53 -9.53
N GLU A 77 0.16 3.61 -10.22
CA GLU A 77 0.42 3.57 -11.66
C GLU A 77 1.65 2.68 -11.90
N ASN A 78 1.60 1.87 -12.95
CA ASN A 78 2.73 1.04 -13.36
C ASN A 78 3.06 1.34 -14.82
N THR A 79 4.17 2.05 -14.99
CA THR A 79 4.64 2.51 -16.30
C THR A 79 5.81 1.69 -16.84
N THR A 80 6.32 0.73 -16.06
CA THR A 80 7.73 0.32 -16.14
C THR A 80 7.96 -1.15 -15.78
N LEU A 81 7.21 -1.70 -14.83
CA LEU A 81 7.35 -3.11 -14.44
C LEU A 81 6.50 -4.01 -15.34
N GLY A 82 7.13 -5.08 -15.83
CA GLY A 82 6.45 -6.21 -16.45
C GLY A 82 5.74 -7.10 -15.43
N THR A 83 5.66 -8.40 -15.71
CA THR A 83 5.08 -9.37 -14.77
C THR A 83 5.93 -9.46 -13.51
N ILE A 84 5.34 -9.15 -12.36
CA ILE A 84 6.03 -9.21 -11.07
C ILE A 84 6.42 -10.65 -10.75
N THR A 85 7.71 -10.87 -10.49
CA THR A 85 8.28 -12.18 -10.11
C THR A 85 8.86 -12.17 -8.69
N THR A 86 9.16 -11.00 -8.15
CA THR A 86 9.64 -10.82 -6.77
C THR A 86 8.89 -9.69 -6.08
N SER A 87 8.58 -9.88 -4.80
CA SER A 87 7.97 -8.87 -3.96
C SER A 87 8.45 -8.99 -2.52
N SER A 88 8.52 -7.85 -1.82
CA SER A 88 8.82 -7.78 -0.40
C SER A 88 8.14 -6.55 0.22
N GLY A 89 7.89 -6.62 1.53
CA GLY A 89 7.24 -5.55 2.28
C GLY A 89 7.79 -5.43 3.70
N VAL A 90 7.84 -4.20 4.21
CA VAL A 90 8.21 -3.85 5.59
C VAL A 90 7.27 -2.79 6.11
N ILE A 91 6.79 -2.94 7.35
CA ILE A 91 6.00 -1.93 8.04
C ILE A 91 6.91 -1.26 9.08
N TYR A 92 7.15 0.04 8.91
CA TYR A 92 7.82 0.87 9.91
C TYR A 92 6.78 1.57 10.77
N TYR A 93 6.90 1.49 12.09
CA TYR A 93 5.91 2.03 13.01
C TYR A 93 6.58 2.57 14.28
N THR A 94 5.85 3.39 15.02
CA THR A 94 6.24 3.76 16.39
C THR A 94 5.60 2.77 17.35
N PRO A 95 6.38 2.03 18.18
CA PRO A 95 5.83 1.04 19.08
C PRO A 95 4.99 1.68 20.20
N ALA A 96 3.97 0.96 20.68
CA ALA A 96 3.24 1.33 21.88
C ALA A 96 4.19 1.37 23.11
N ALA A 97 3.93 2.30 24.03
CA ALA A 97 4.68 2.44 25.28
C ALA A 97 4.36 1.33 26.28
#